data_AF-A0A7X6UB01-F1
#
_entry.id   AF-A0A7X6UB01-F1
#
_cell.length_a   1.000
_cell.length_b   1.000
_cell.length_c   1.000
_cell.angle_alpha   90.00
_cell.angle_beta   90.00
_cell.angle_gamma   90.00
#
_symmetry.space_group_name_H-M   'P 1'
#
loop_
_entity.id
_entity.type
_entity.pdbx_description
1 polymer ?
#
loop_
_entity_poly.entity_id
_entity_poly.type
_entity_poly.pdbx_seq_one_letter_code
_entity_poly.pdbx_strand_id
1 'polypeptide(L)'
;ADPFTWVLAVLGSRTFWNPSQGVVVMLVAAIPLASLGGWIWAAQLTESRAGRALLAIAWAFSPVLLGSLAAGRLPTLILAVVLPWLLLAATRCRESWSWSGITSLLAAIALACAPVLMPAAIVLWLIGFAGSGRGIARHVSTVIAPLVLFAPNLLALLAVASPLSLLRDPGITDAFVAGSPWHLLLGFPEFGLEGWGAIVAGVGLGAAPATLLVGVLLLPIVLLAAVGLITGKVHFTLLHAVLGGLGLLTAVGSAQLQLSTEGTTAVSVWTGSGLALYWIAVLGLATVGTTVLRKAAAPIVAVGLVAALVVVSPLIVKLATASTEIAPGETQMPAIVQAAGAQDATLRTLVLTSLDETSVRAELLTGEGLRLDQVRTAAHVAEVTEQDEWVAQLVGMLAGTGGGDDIEAALIEHHVGFVLLRSDGDASARSNLQTAFDEHAVLQSAGQTDHGLLWRSAAVTVSEPESQQSLGEWFVGLGSGAFARMLWLAQAIVLGAMVLLALPTGEVVERPAQRRRRDGGASAAPATPVADSMAPVDGDGELVGAGAPGAPALGGEPVITTAVPEVAVAAEGAEVEAHEAEAEAHVAEAEQQSYGATASLAYPMDPAASMPPVVEFDDGDPPHPDAERPNEGGER
;
A
#
# COMPACT_ATOMS: atom_id res chain seq x y z
N ALA A 1 -12.65 12.68 -4.53
CA ALA A 1 -12.27 11.30 -4.16
C ALA A 1 -10.77 11.20 -4.24
N ASP A 2 -10.15 10.42 -3.36
CA ASP A 2 -8.70 10.25 -3.33
C ASP A 2 -8.22 9.37 -4.50
N PRO A 3 -7.10 9.70 -5.17
CA PRO A 3 -6.38 8.78 -6.05
C PRO A 3 -6.26 7.34 -5.53
N PHE A 4 -5.96 7.15 -4.23
CA PHE A 4 -5.80 5.83 -3.64
C PHE A 4 -7.11 5.04 -3.59
N THR A 5 -8.26 5.71 -3.47
CA THR A 5 -9.58 5.05 -3.49
C THR A 5 -9.83 4.26 -4.79
N TRP A 6 -9.25 4.68 -5.93
CA TRP A 6 -9.33 3.90 -7.17
C TRP A 6 -8.53 2.59 -7.09
N VAL A 7 -7.38 2.58 -6.40
CA VAL A 7 -6.58 1.36 -6.17
C VAL A 7 -7.37 0.39 -5.30
N LEU A 8 -8.00 0.91 -4.24
CA LEU A 8 -8.89 0.13 -3.37
C LEU A 8 -10.13 -0.40 -4.11
N ALA A 9 -10.75 0.39 -4.99
CA ALA A 9 -11.88 -0.04 -5.80
C ALA A 9 -11.50 -1.18 -6.77
N VAL A 10 -10.32 -1.10 -7.41
CA VAL A 10 -9.79 -2.19 -8.26
C VAL A 10 -9.47 -3.45 -7.44
N LEU A 11 -9.04 -3.30 -6.19
CA LEU A 11 -8.75 -4.45 -5.32
C LEU A 11 -10.03 -5.10 -4.80
N GLY A 12 -10.96 -4.32 -4.24
CA GLY A 12 -12.22 -4.79 -3.67
C GLY A 12 -13.20 -5.33 -4.72
N SER A 13 -13.18 -4.82 -5.96
CA SER A 13 -14.02 -5.37 -7.05
C SER A 13 -13.66 -6.80 -7.47
N ARG A 14 -12.44 -7.29 -7.16
CA ARG A 14 -12.08 -8.70 -7.36
C ARG A 14 -12.73 -9.63 -6.35
N THR A 15 -13.05 -9.12 -5.16
CA THR A 15 -13.76 -9.84 -4.09
C THR A 15 -15.03 -9.09 -3.75
N PHE A 16 -15.88 -8.82 -4.76
CA PHE A 16 -17.04 -7.93 -4.64
C PHE A 16 -18.03 -8.33 -3.53
N TRP A 17 -18.08 -9.61 -3.15
CA TRP A 17 -18.88 -10.15 -2.04
C TRP A 17 -18.30 -9.80 -0.65
N ASN A 18 -16.99 -9.58 -0.56
CA ASN A 18 -16.29 -9.16 0.64
C ASN A 18 -15.03 -8.33 0.25
N PRO A 19 -15.16 -7.00 0.06
CA PRO A 19 -14.05 -6.16 -0.38
C PRO A 19 -12.81 -6.19 0.54
N SER A 20 -12.99 -6.50 1.84
CA SER A 20 -11.87 -6.62 2.79
C SER A 20 -10.96 -7.83 2.47
N GLN A 21 -11.53 -8.91 1.92
CA GLN A 21 -10.79 -10.09 1.51
C GLN A 21 -9.74 -9.77 0.44
N GLY A 22 -10.00 -8.81 -0.46
CA GLY A 22 -9.03 -8.34 -1.45
C GLY A 22 -7.79 -7.70 -0.80
N VAL A 23 -7.95 -6.98 0.32
CA VAL A 23 -6.85 -6.41 1.10
C VAL A 23 -6.06 -7.53 1.79
N VAL A 24 -6.72 -8.49 2.42
CA VAL A 24 -6.07 -9.65 3.05
C VAL A 24 -5.27 -10.47 2.03
N VAL A 25 -5.84 -10.73 0.85
CA VAL A 25 -5.13 -11.42 -0.25
C VAL A 25 -3.93 -10.59 -0.74
N MET A 26 -4.02 -9.26 -0.80
CA MET A 26 -2.87 -8.40 -1.13
C MET A 26 -1.77 -8.48 -0.07
N LEU A 27 -2.11 -8.44 1.23
CA LEU A 27 -1.16 -8.56 2.35
C LEU A 27 -0.37 -9.88 2.27
N VAL A 28 -1.07 -11.00 2.07
CA VAL A 28 -0.45 -12.34 1.92
C VAL A 28 0.35 -12.45 0.61
N ALA A 29 -0.16 -11.90 -0.49
CA ALA A 29 0.48 -11.99 -1.80
C ALA A 29 1.63 -10.99 -2.00
N ALA A 30 1.83 -10.00 -1.12
CA ALA A 30 2.82 -8.95 -1.30
C ALA A 30 4.26 -9.51 -1.43
N ILE A 31 4.67 -10.41 -0.53
CA ILE A 31 6.00 -11.04 -0.55
C ILE A 31 6.24 -11.83 -1.86
N PRO A 32 5.38 -12.79 -2.27
CA PRO A 32 5.60 -13.53 -3.52
C PRO A 32 5.47 -12.64 -4.78
N LEU A 33 4.57 -11.66 -4.82
CA LEU A 33 4.45 -10.74 -5.97
C LEU A 33 5.66 -9.81 -6.09
N ALA A 34 6.19 -9.31 -4.97
CA ALA A 34 7.43 -8.54 -4.94
C ALA A 34 8.63 -9.40 -5.37
N SER A 35 8.72 -10.64 -4.90
CA SER A 35 9.76 -11.60 -5.33
C SER A 35 9.72 -11.85 -6.84
N LEU A 36 8.53 -12.11 -7.40
CA LEU A 36 8.32 -12.33 -8.83
C LEU A 36 8.69 -11.09 -9.66
N GLY A 37 8.22 -9.91 -9.23
CA GLY A 37 8.58 -8.64 -9.87
C GLY A 37 10.08 -8.38 -9.84
N GLY A 38 10.72 -8.59 -8.68
CA GLY A 38 12.16 -8.47 -8.49
C GLY A 38 12.96 -9.42 -9.37
N TRP A 39 12.53 -10.68 -9.50
CA TRP A 39 13.16 -11.67 -10.40
C TRP A 39 13.08 -11.26 -11.88
N ILE A 40 11.91 -10.79 -12.33
CA ILE A 40 11.71 -10.40 -13.74
C ILE A 40 12.45 -9.09 -14.05
N TRP A 41 12.46 -8.14 -13.12
CA TRP A 41 13.29 -6.93 -13.24
C TRP A 41 14.78 -7.31 -13.29
N ALA A 42 15.25 -8.21 -12.43
CA ALA A 42 16.64 -8.68 -12.46
C ALA A 42 17.03 -9.37 -13.77
N ALA A 43 16.08 -10.04 -14.42
CA ALA A 43 16.30 -10.68 -15.71
C ALA A 43 16.63 -9.69 -16.85
N GLN A 44 16.21 -8.42 -16.72
CA GLN A 44 16.63 -7.32 -17.61
C GLN A 44 18.05 -6.82 -17.30
N LEU A 45 18.48 -6.91 -16.03
CA LEU A 45 19.76 -6.39 -15.57
C LEU A 45 20.92 -7.38 -15.75
N THR A 46 20.64 -8.69 -15.62
CA THR A 46 21.69 -9.72 -15.62
C THR A 46 21.23 -11.08 -16.14
N GLU A 47 22.17 -11.82 -16.74
CA GLU A 47 22.05 -13.25 -17.05
C GLU A 47 22.42 -14.14 -15.86
N SER A 48 23.08 -13.58 -14.82
CA SER A 48 23.50 -14.31 -13.63
C SER A 48 22.30 -14.79 -12.81
N ARG A 49 22.12 -16.11 -12.69
CA ARG A 49 21.10 -16.71 -11.81
C ARG A 49 21.24 -16.25 -10.35
N ALA A 50 22.47 -16.08 -9.87
CA ALA A 50 22.75 -15.58 -8.53
C ALA A 50 22.30 -14.11 -8.37
N GLY A 51 22.56 -13.26 -9.36
CA GLY A 51 22.08 -11.87 -9.34
C GLY A 51 20.54 -11.78 -9.38
N ARG A 52 19.87 -12.65 -10.14
CA ARG A 52 18.40 -12.72 -10.16
C ARG A 52 17.82 -13.16 -8.81
N ALA A 53 18.42 -14.17 -8.17
CA ALA A 53 18.03 -14.60 -6.84
C ALA A 53 18.28 -13.51 -5.77
N LEU A 54 19.40 -12.78 -5.88
CA LEU A 54 19.71 -11.65 -4.99
C LEU A 54 18.58 -10.61 -5.01
N LEU A 55 18.21 -10.10 -6.20
CA LEU A 55 17.19 -9.05 -6.29
C LEU A 55 15.81 -9.54 -5.85
N ALA A 56 15.41 -10.73 -6.28
CA ALA A 56 14.10 -11.30 -5.94
C ALA A 56 13.93 -11.45 -4.42
N ILE A 57 14.89 -12.10 -3.75
CA ILE A 57 14.80 -12.41 -2.33
C ILE A 57 15.04 -11.15 -1.49
N ALA A 58 16.07 -10.35 -1.78
CA ALA A 58 16.38 -9.15 -1.00
C ALA A 58 15.35 -8.01 -1.18
N TRP A 59 14.57 -8.02 -2.27
CA TRP A 59 13.43 -7.11 -2.44
C TRP A 59 12.20 -7.59 -1.67
N ALA A 60 11.87 -8.88 -1.78
CA ALA A 60 10.73 -9.50 -1.07
C ALA A 60 10.89 -9.45 0.46
N PHE A 61 12.13 -9.56 0.95
CA PHE A 61 12.49 -9.39 2.36
C PHE A 61 13.21 -8.05 2.62
N SER A 62 12.87 -7.00 1.87
CA SER A 62 13.40 -5.66 2.14
C SER A 62 12.83 -5.08 3.44
N PRO A 63 13.59 -4.28 4.22
CA PRO A 63 13.06 -3.72 5.46
C PRO A 63 11.88 -2.79 5.19
N VAL A 64 11.90 -2.04 4.07
CA VAL A 64 10.75 -1.21 3.62
C VAL A 64 9.46 -2.02 3.46
N LEU A 65 9.51 -3.18 2.79
CA LEU A 65 8.32 -4.00 2.53
C LEU A 65 7.81 -4.63 3.83
N LEU A 66 8.70 -5.21 4.62
CA LEU A 66 8.35 -5.89 5.87
C LEU A 66 7.90 -4.91 6.97
N GLY A 67 8.53 -3.74 7.08
CA GLY A 67 8.10 -2.65 7.97
C GLY A 67 6.74 -2.09 7.57
N SER A 68 6.53 -1.82 6.27
CA SER A 68 5.20 -1.40 5.77
C SER A 68 4.12 -2.45 6.02
N LEU A 69 4.47 -3.74 6.02
CA LEU A 69 3.56 -4.84 6.35
C LEU A 69 3.31 -4.96 7.87
N ALA A 70 4.31 -4.69 8.71
CA ALA A 70 4.19 -4.70 10.17
C ALA A 70 3.35 -3.52 10.70
N ALA A 71 3.48 -2.36 10.07
CA ALA A 71 2.84 -1.08 10.42
C ALA A 71 1.55 -0.79 9.63
N GLY A 72 0.97 -1.79 8.95
CA GLY A 72 -0.31 -1.64 8.24
C GLY A 72 -0.31 -0.65 7.06
N ARG A 73 0.84 -0.15 6.61
CA ARG A 73 1.01 0.86 5.54
C ARG A 73 0.73 0.28 4.14
N LEU A 74 -0.55 -0.05 3.90
CA LEU A 74 -1.06 -0.63 2.66
C LEU A 74 -0.62 0.14 1.38
N PRO A 75 -0.58 1.48 1.34
CA PRO A 75 -0.11 2.20 0.14
C PRO A 75 1.34 1.85 -0.20
N THR A 76 2.25 1.92 0.77
CA THR A 76 3.68 1.61 0.55
C THR A 76 3.91 0.14 0.23
N LEU A 77 3.10 -0.76 0.79
CA LEU A 77 3.12 -2.18 0.44
C LEU A 77 2.76 -2.39 -1.05
N ILE A 78 1.67 -1.77 -1.52
CA ILE A 78 1.25 -1.85 -2.93
C ILE A 78 2.31 -1.21 -3.84
N LEU A 79 2.90 -0.07 -3.44
CA LEU A 79 4.02 0.53 -4.14
C LEU A 79 5.20 -0.45 -4.27
N ALA A 80 5.60 -1.13 -3.19
CA ALA A 80 6.72 -2.06 -3.21
C ALA A 80 6.47 -3.28 -4.13
N VAL A 81 5.21 -3.74 -4.21
CA VAL A 81 4.79 -4.77 -5.17
C VAL A 81 4.83 -4.25 -6.61
N VAL A 82 4.33 -3.03 -6.86
CA VAL A 82 4.22 -2.44 -8.22
C VAL A 82 5.57 -1.99 -8.79
N LEU A 83 6.49 -1.53 -7.95
CA LEU A 83 7.71 -0.83 -8.37
C LEU A 83 8.62 -1.63 -9.33
N PRO A 84 8.92 -2.93 -9.13
CA PRO A 84 9.70 -3.71 -10.10
C PRO A 84 9.04 -3.80 -11.48
N TRP A 85 7.71 -3.94 -11.52
CA TRP A 85 6.93 -3.98 -12.77
C TRP A 85 6.89 -2.62 -13.45
N LEU A 86 6.81 -1.53 -12.68
CA LEU A 86 6.90 -0.17 -13.20
C LEU A 86 8.26 0.09 -13.85
N LEU A 87 9.37 -0.31 -13.22
CA LEU A 87 10.71 -0.20 -13.81
C LEU A 87 10.84 -1.03 -15.10
N LEU A 88 10.35 -2.27 -15.09
CA LEU A 88 10.30 -3.13 -16.28
C LEU A 88 9.53 -2.46 -17.42
N ALA A 89 8.33 -1.96 -17.16
CA ALA A 89 7.50 -1.32 -18.16
C ALA A 89 8.10 0.00 -18.66
N ALA A 90 8.59 0.85 -17.75
CA ALA A 90 9.18 2.15 -18.07
C ALA A 90 10.42 2.03 -18.97
N THR A 91 11.25 1.00 -18.78
CA THR A 91 12.39 0.77 -19.69
C THR A 91 11.97 0.36 -21.11
N ARG A 92 10.76 -0.20 -21.29
CA ARG A 92 10.22 -0.68 -22.57
C ARG A 92 9.11 0.20 -23.17
N CYS A 93 8.67 1.26 -22.48
CA CYS A 93 7.52 2.10 -22.87
C CYS A 93 7.64 2.72 -24.28
N ARG A 94 8.87 2.86 -24.78
CA ARG A 94 9.19 3.39 -26.12
C ARG A 94 9.00 2.36 -27.23
N GLU A 95 9.14 1.07 -26.93
CA GLU A 95 9.17 -0.03 -27.90
C GLU A 95 7.78 -0.28 -28.51
N SER A 96 6.72 -0.12 -27.72
CA SER A 96 5.33 -0.37 -28.14
C SER A 96 4.35 0.56 -27.42
N TRP A 97 3.14 0.68 -27.96
CA TRP A 97 2.04 1.39 -27.30
C TRP A 97 1.54 0.66 -26.04
N SER A 98 1.54 -0.67 -26.02
CA SER A 98 1.14 -1.46 -24.85
C SER A 98 2.07 -1.30 -23.66
N TRP A 99 3.39 -1.33 -23.86
CA TRP A 99 4.34 -1.02 -22.79
C TRP A 99 4.17 0.41 -22.24
N SER A 100 3.77 1.37 -23.06
CA SER A 100 3.42 2.72 -22.58
C SER A 100 2.14 2.75 -21.74
N GLY A 101 1.07 2.07 -22.20
CA GLY A 101 -0.17 1.92 -21.44
C GLY A 101 0.07 1.28 -20.07
N ILE A 102 0.80 0.16 -20.03
CA ILE A 102 1.22 -0.52 -18.80
C ILE A 102 2.02 0.43 -17.89
N THR A 103 3.00 1.15 -18.45
CA THR A 103 3.80 2.13 -17.68
C THR A 103 2.91 3.20 -17.06
N SER A 104 1.93 3.72 -17.79
CA SER A 104 1.02 4.76 -17.27
C SER A 104 0.14 4.25 -16.14
N LEU A 105 -0.45 3.07 -16.29
CA LEU A 105 -1.30 2.47 -15.25
C LEU A 105 -0.49 2.14 -13.98
N LEU A 106 0.70 1.56 -14.12
CA LEU A 106 1.58 1.27 -12.98
C LEU A 106 2.11 2.57 -12.32
N ALA A 107 2.39 3.62 -13.10
CA ALA A 107 2.75 4.92 -12.56
C ALA A 107 1.58 5.58 -11.82
N ALA A 108 0.35 5.42 -12.32
CA ALA A 108 -0.86 5.93 -11.67
C ALA A 108 -1.08 5.25 -10.32
N ILE A 109 -0.96 3.91 -10.26
CA ILE A 109 -1.05 3.15 -9.00
C ILE A 109 0.08 3.56 -8.05
N ALA A 110 1.33 3.63 -8.52
CA ALA A 110 2.48 3.99 -7.68
C ALA A 110 2.35 5.40 -7.07
N LEU A 111 1.95 6.39 -7.87
CA LEU A 111 1.75 7.77 -7.40
C LEU A 111 0.48 7.93 -6.55
N ALA A 112 -0.58 7.17 -6.82
CA ALA A 112 -1.76 7.12 -5.96
C ALA A 112 -1.48 6.48 -4.61
N CYS A 113 -0.50 5.57 -4.53
CA CYS A 113 -0.05 4.97 -3.26
C CYS A 113 0.96 5.85 -2.53
N ALA A 114 1.83 6.56 -3.24
CA ALA A 114 2.85 7.43 -2.65
C ALA A 114 2.97 8.76 -3.41
N PRO A 115 2.08 9.73 -3.12
CA PRO A 115 2.07 11.04 -3.78
C PRO A 115 3.38 11.80 -3.60
N VAL A 116 4.08 11.60 -2.47
CA VAL A 116 5.41 12.15 -2.19
C VAL A 116 6.48 11.78 -3.24
N LEU A 117 6.27 10.73 -4.04
CA LEU A 117 7.16 10.36 -5.15
C LEU A 117 6.96 11.21 -6.41
N MET A 118 5.93 12.07 -6.49
CA MET A 118 5.68 12.91 -7.69
C MET A 118 6.89 13.74 -8.14
N PRO A 119 7.65 14.44 -7.28
CA PRO A 119 8.84 15.18 -7.71
C PRO A 119 9.91 14.27 -8.34
N ALA A 120 10.17 13.10 -7.74
CA ALA A 120 11.11 12.11 -8.27
C ALA A 120 10.62 11.53 -9.62
N ALA A 121 9.33 11.23 -9.72
CA ALA A 121 8.72 10.73 -10.95
C ALA A 121 8.77 11.76 -12.09
N ILE A 122 8.56 13.05 -11.80
CA ILE A 122 8.71 14.14 -12.79
C ILE A 122 10.15 14.23 -13.29
N VAL A 123 11.16 14.18 -12.40
CA VAL A 123 12.58 14.20 -12.80
C VAL A 123 12.93 12.99 -13.67
N LEU A 124 12.53 11.77 -13.25
CA LEU A 124 12.75 10.55 -14.04
C LEU A 124 12.03 10.59 -15.39
N TRP A 125 10.81 11.12 -15.43
CA TRP A 125 10.05 11.29 -16.67
C TRP A 125 10.71 12.30 -17.61
N LEU A 126 11.22 13.43 -17.11
CA LEU A 126 11.94 14.42 -17.91
C LEU A 126 13.26 13.87 -18.48
N ILE A 127 14.00 13.08 -17.70
CA ILE A 127 15.21 12.38 -18.16
C ILE A 127 14.86 11.38 -19.28
N GLY A 128 13.80 10.59 -19.09
CA GLY A 128 13.29 9.67 -20.13
C GLY A 128 12.81 10.40 -21.39
N PHE A 129 12.16 11.55 -21.22
CA PHE A 129 11.65 12.41 -22.29
C PHE A 129 12.81 12.98 -23.12
N ALA A 130 13.83 13.54 -22.48
CA ALA A 130 15.04 14.06 -23.15
C ALA A 130 15.74 12.97 -23.99
N GLY A 131 15.75 11.73 -23.50
CA GLY A 131 16.28 10.58 -24.25
C GLY A 131 15.34 9.99 -25.32
N SER A 132 14.07 10.43 -25.41
CA SER A 132 12.99 9.67 -26.08
C SER A 132 13.01 9.70 -27.62
N GLY A 133 13.52 10.78 -28.24
CA GLY A 133 13.74 10.89 -29.69
C GLY A 133 12.48 10.63 -30.53
N ARG A 134 12.51 9.64 -31.42
CA ARG A 134 11.32 9.27 -32.23
C ARG A 134 10.18 8.62 -31.42
N GLY A 135 10.41 8.29 -30.15
CA GLY A 135 9.43 7.67 -29.26
C GLY A 135 8.62 8.64 -28.39
N ILE A 136 8.76 9.97 -28.57
CA ILE A 136 8.15 11.01 -27.70
C ILE A 136 6.68 10.74 -27.41
N ALA A 137 5.84 10.50 -28.42
CA ALA A 137 4.40 10.32 -28.21
C ALA A 137 4.07 9.18 -27.23
N ARG A 138 4.81 8.06 -27.31
CA ARG A 138 4.67 6.91 -26.39
C ARG A 138 5.26 7.19 -25.01
N HIS A 139 6.26 8.06 -24.90
CA HIS A 139 6.79 8.48 -23.60
C HIS A 139 5.84 9.46 -22.90
N VAL A 140 5.19 10.37 -23.65
CA VAL A 140 4.22 11.33 -23.12
C VAL A 140 2.95 10.63 -22.61
N SER A 141 2.47 9.59 -23.30
CA SER A 141 1.28 8.84 -22.84
C SER A 141 1.47 8.12 -21.50
N THR A 142 2.70 7.97 -20.99
CA THR A 142 2.95 7.43 -19.64
C THR A 142 2.36 8.31 -18.52
N VAL A 143 2.16 9.61 -18.76
CA VAL A 143 1.69 10.58 -17.75
C VAL A 143 0.15 10.74 -17.76
N ILE A 144 -0.56 10.15 -18.73
CA ILE A 144 -2.02 10.30 -18.88
C ILE A 144 -2.78 9.75 -17.67
N ALA A 145 -2.60 8.47 -17.31
CA ALA A 145 -3.35 7.88 -16.19
C ALA A 145 -3.04 8.55 -14.83
N PRO A 146 -1.78 8.90 -14.49
CA PRO A 146 -1.49 9.70 -13.30
C PRO A 146 -2.21 11.05 -13.28
N LEU A 147 -2.14 11.85 -14.36
CA LEU A 147 -2.79 13.17 -14.39
C LEU A 147 -4.31 13.08 -14.27
N VAL A 148 -4.92 12.10 -14.94
CA VAL A 148 -6.38 11.85 -14.88
C VAL A 148 -6.80 11.48 -13.46
N LEU A 149 -6.02 10.64 -12.79
CA LEU A 149 -6.32 10.18 -11.44
C LEU A 149 -6.19 11.32 -10.41
N PHE A 150 -5.17 12.17 -10.54
CA PHE A 150 -4.94 13.34 -9.70
C PHE A 150 -5.74 14.59 -10.11
N ALA A 151 -6.48 14.56 -11.22
CA ALA A 151 -7.24 15.71 -11.72
C ALA A 151 -8.17 16.37 -10.67
N PRO A 152 -8.90 15.64 -9.80
CA PRO A 152 -9.71 16.27 -8.75
C PRO A 152 -8.87 17.07 -7.75
N ASN A 153 -7.70 16.55 -7.36
CA ASN A 153 -6.80 17.21 -6.40
C ASN A 153 -6.09 18.41 -7.05
N LEU A 154 -5.71 18.31 -8.32
CA LEU A 154 -5.15 19.41 -9.11
C LEU A 154 -6.16 20.55 -9.32
N LEU A 155 -7.45 20.24 -9.43
CA LEU A 155 -8.52 21.25 -9.44
C LEU A 155 -8.74 21.84 -8.04
N ALA A 156 -8.64 21.04 -6.97
CA ALA A 156 -8.73 21.54 -5.60
C ALA A 156 -7.60 22.52 -5.24
N LEU A 157 -6.39 22.34 -5.80
CA LEU A 157 -5.30 23.33 -5.69
C LEU A 157 -5.62 24.70 -6.30
N LEU A 158 -6.62 24.80 -7.19
CA LEU A 158 -7.07 26.11 -7.71
C LEU A 158 -7.91 26.87 -6.68
N ALA A 159 -8.46 26.18 -5.68
CA ALA A 159 -9.21 26.75 -4.57
C ALA A 159 -8.36 26.91 -3.29
N VAL A 160 -7.37 26.03 -3.06
CA VAL A 160 -6.52 26.01 -1.86
C VAL A 160 -5.05 26.22 -2.24
N ALA A 161 -4.41 27.25 -1.66
CA ALA A 161 -3.10 27.75 -2.08
C ALA A 161 -1.87 26.92 -1.65
N SER A 162 -2.04 25.70 -1.12
CA SER A 162 -0.95 24.88 -0.56
C SER A 162 -0.56 23.71 -1.48
N PRO A 163 0.41 23.88 -2.42
CA PRO A 163 0.80 22.82 -3.35
C PRO A 163 1.41 21.59 -2.67
N LEU A 164 1.94 21.74 -1.45
CA LEU A 164 2.46 20.64 -0.64
C LEU A 164 1.36 19.66 -0.16
N SER A 165 0.08 20.07 -0.15
CA SER A 165 -1.04 19.18 0.21
C SER A 165 -1.14 17.95 -0.71
N LEU A 166 -0.66 18.05 -1.96
CA LEU A 166 -0.57 16.92 -2.89
C LEU A 166 0.43 15.83 -2.46
N LEU A 167 1.35 16.12 -1.53
CA LEU A 167 2.42 15.20 -1.12
C LEU A 167 2.10 14.46 0.19
N ARG A 168 0.91 14.66 0.76
CA ARG A 168 0.42 13.89 1.92
C ARG A 168 0.29 12.41 1.58
N ASP A 169 0.47 11.56 2.57
CA ASP A 169 0.23 10.13 2.43
C ASP A 169 -1.26 9.81 2.40
N PRO A 170 -1.70 8.86 1.55
CA PRO A 170 -3.09 8.46 1.46
C PRO A 170 -3.45 7.37 2.49
N GLY A 171 -4.70 7.38 2.94
CA GLY A 171 -5.21 6.36 3.88
C GLY A 171 -5.01 6.77 5.34
N ILE A 172 -4.86 5.78 6.21
CA ILE A 172 -4.64 5.97 7.65
C ILE A 172 -3.15 6.25 7.88
N THR A 173 -2.85 7.30 8.64
CA THR A 173 -1.49 7.83 8.80
C THR A 173 -1.14 8.01 10.27
N ASP A 174 -0.95 6.89 10.97
CA ASP A 174 -0.60 6.89 12.39
C ASP A 174 0.74 7.59 12.66
N ALA A 175 0.90 8.19 13.84
CA ALA A 175 2.15 8.83 14.26
C ALA A 175 3.31 7.82 14.37
N PHE A 176 4.46 8.15 13.77
CA PHE A 176 5.68 7.33 13.84
C PHE A 176 6.92 8.21 14.03
N VAL A 177 8.01 7.60 14.54
CA VAL A 177 9.32 8.28 14.67
C VAL A 177 10.17 7.95 13.46
N ALA A 178 10.37 8.94 12.57
CA ALA A 178 11.17 8.78 11.37
C ALA A 178 12.62 8.35 11.69
N GLY A 179 13.14 7.39 10.90
CA GLY A 179 14.51 6.91 11.04
C GLY A 179 15.55 8.01 10.87
N SER A 180 16.64 7.95 11.65
CA SER A 180 17.76 8.88 11.44
C SER A 180 18.40 8.67 10.06
N PRO A 181 19.20 9.62 9.52
CA PRO A 181 19.80 9.48 8.19
C PRO A 181 20.59 8.17 7.99
N TRP A 182 21.16 7.61 9.06
CA TRP A 182 21.82 6.31 9.04
C TRP A 182 20.85 5.12 8.96
N HIS A 183 19.66 5.21 9.58
CA HIS A 183 18.61 4.19 9.46
C HIS A 183 18.03 4.18 8.03
N LEU A 184 17.76 5.37 7.48
CA LEU A 184 17.33 5.54 6.10
C LEU A 184 18.38 5.00 5.12
N LEU A 185 19.67 5.26 5.32
CA LEU A 185 20.73 4.65 4.49
C LEU A 185 20.79 3.11 4.58
N LEU A 186 20.30 2.50 5.65
CA LEU A 186 20.26 1.05 5.85
C LEU A 186 18.94 0.40 5.36
N GLY A 187 18.01 1.18 4.79
CA GLY A 187 16.76 0.67 4.23
C GLY A 187 15.58 0.60 5.20
N PHE A 188 15.72 1.12 6.44
CA PHE A 188 14.65 1.13 7.46
C PHE A 188 13.94 2.50 7.50
N PRO A 189 12.60 2.55 7.33
CA PRO A 189 11.84 3.81 7.38
C PRO A 189 11.80 4.45 8.77
N GLU A 190 11.73 3.64 9.81
CA GLU A 190 11.50 4.07 11.20
C GLU A 190 12.78 4.06 12.05
N PHE A 191 12.72 4.75 13.19
CA PHE A 191 13.76 4.68 14.20
C PHE A 191 13.72 3.35 14.97
N GLY A 192 14.91 2.81 15.32
CA GLY A 192 15.03 1.60 16.14
C GLY A 192 15.39 0.31 15.39
N LEU A 193 15.57 0.39 14.05
CA LEU A 193 15.88 -0.75 13.15
C LEU A 193 14.96 -1.96 13.42
N GLU A 194 13.69 -1.61 13.62
CA GLU A 194 12.48 -2.44 13.69
C GLU A 194 12.63 -3.74 14.49
N GLY A 195 13.25 -3.59 15.67
CA GLY A 195 13.36 -4.61 16.72
C GLY A 195 14.77 -4.75 17.26
N TRP A 196 15.80 -4.49 16.44
CA TRP A 196 17.20 -4.57 16.89
C TRP A 196 17.54 -3.60 18.01
N GLY A 197 16.96 -2.39 18.01
CA GLY A 197 17.14 -1.42 19.09
C GLY A 197 16.70 -1.98 20.45
N ALA A 198 15.52 -2.60 20.51
CA ALA A 198 14.99 -3.21 21.74
C ALA A 198 15.82 -4.44 22.17
N ILE A 199 16.20 -5.31 21.23
CA ILE A 199 17.02 -6.50 21.52
C ILE A 199 18.38 -6.10 22.12
N VAL A 200 19.09 -5.15 21.52
CA VAL A 200 20.41 -4.72 21.99
C VAL A 200 20.32 -3.91 23.29
N ALA A 201 19.24 -3.12 23.48
CA ALA A 201 18.96 -2.45 24.74
C ALA A 201 18.69 -3.46 25.88
N GLY A 202 17.96 -4.55 25.61
CA GLY A 202 17.70 -5.62 26.60
C GLY A 202 18.95 -6.36 27.07
N VAL A 203 20.04 -6.34 26.27
CA VAL A 203 21.36 -6.88 26.65
C VAL A 203 22.25 -5.81 27.33
N GLY A 204 21.73 -4.59 27.53
CA GLY A 204 22.43 -3.49 28.23
C GLY A 204 23.45 -2.73 27.37
N LEU A 205 23.42 -2.91 26.04
CA LEU A 205 24.45 -2.34 25.13
C LEU A 205 24.02 -1.05 24.42
N GLY A 206 22.81 -0.55 24.67
CA GLY A 206 22.28 0.70 24.08
C GLY A 206 22.01 0.61 22.57
N ALA A 207 21.67 1.73 21.94
CA ALA A 207 21.22 1.74 20.54
C ALA A 207 22.35 1.71 19.48
N ALA A 208 23.52 2.29 19.78
CA ALA A 208 24.61 2.45 18.81
C ALA A 208 25.14 1.13 18.19
N PRO A 209 25.28 0.01 18.95
CA PRO A 209 25.74 -1.25 18.37
C PRO A 209 24.76 -1.86 17.36
N ALA A 210 23.46 -1.60 17.46
CA ALA A 210 22.46 -2.11 16.52
C ALA A 210 22.67 -1.56 15.10
N THR A 211 22.93 -0.26 14.98
CA THR A 211 23.18 0.39 13.67
C THR A 211 24.47 -0.12 13.03
N LEU A 212 25.52 -0.34 13.82
CA LEU A 212 26.78 -0.92 13.35
C LEU A 212 26.62 -2.39 12.94
N LEU A 213 25.90 -3.19 13.72
CA LEU A 213 25.61 -4.59 13.40
C LEU A 213 24.88 -4.73 12.07
N VAL A 214 23.79 -3.97 11.88
CA VAL A 214 23.01 -3.97 10.64
C VAL A 214 23.84 -3.49 9.45
N GLY A 215 24.65 -2.44 9.63
CA GLY A 215 25.56 -1.95 8.59
C GLY A 215 26.62 -2.97 8.18
N VAL A 216 27.19 -3.71 9.13
CA VAL A 216 28.17 -4.80 8.86
C VAL A 216 27.50 -5.98 8.17
N LEU A 217 26.27 -6.34 8.55
CA LEU A 217 25.52 -7.42 7.90
C LEU A 217 25.10 -7.08 6.46
N LEU A 218 24.75 -5.82 6.17
CA LEU A 218 24.42 -5.37 4.81
C LEU A 218 25.65 -5.12 3.93
N LEU A 219 26.85 -5.08 4.51
CA LEU A 219 28.11 -4.80 3.80
C LEU A 219 28.34 -5.65 2.53
N PRO A 220 28.05 -6.97 2.47
CA PRO A 220 28.22 -7.74 1.24
C PRO A 220 27.36 -7.24 0.07
N ILE A 221 26.13 -6.79 0.36
CA ILE A 221 25.20 -6.24 -0.65
C ILE A 221 25.68 -4.85 -1.08
N VAL A 222 26.12 -4.00 -0.13
CA VAL A 222 26.67 -2.67 -0.42
C VAL A 222 27.95 -2.76 -1.26
N LEU A 223 28.84 -3.71 -0.97
CA LEU A 223 30.05 -3.97 -1.76
C LEU A 223 29.71 -4.46 -3.17
N LEU A 224 28.72 -5.36 -3.32
CA LEU A 224 28.21 -5.74 -4.63
C LEU A 224 27.62 -4.53 -5.39
N ALA A 225 26.89 -3.64 -4.72
CA ALA A 225 26.34 -2.44 -5.32
C ALA A 225 27.44 -1.46 -5.78
N ALA A 226 28.49 -1.28 -4.97
CA ALA A 226 29.66 -0.49 -5.33
C ALA A 226 30.41 -1.08 -6.55
N VAL A 227 30.60 -2.41 -6.61
CA VAL A 227 31.14 -3.09 -7.79
C VAL A 227 30.25 -2.84 -9.01
N GLY A 228 28.93 -3.03 -8.87
CA GLY A 228 27.98 -2.81 -9.96
C GLY A 228 27.91 -1.37 -10.46
N LEU A 229 28.12 -0.38 -9.59
CA LEU A 229 28.23 1.04 -9.95
C LEU A 229 29.47 1.32 -10.80
N ILE A 230 30.59 0.62 -10.53
CA ILE A 230 31.85 0.78 -11.26
C ILE A 230 31.85 -0.03 -12.58
N THR A 231 31.31 -1.24 -12.58
CA THR A 231 31.43 -2.18 -13.73
C THR A 231 30.17 -2.26 -14.61
N GLY A 232 29.07 -1.66 -14.19
CA GLY A 232 27.83 -1.63 -14.96
C GLY A 232 27.90 -0.75 -16.20
N LYS A 233 26.99 -0.98 -17.16
CA LYS A 233 26.88 -0.10 -18.35
C LYS A 233 26.39 1.28 -17.91
N VAL A 234 27.02 2.34 -18.42
CA VAL A 234 26.77 3.75 -18.04
C VAL A 234 25.29 4.12 -17.93
N HIS A 235 24.45 3.72 -18.89
CA HIS A 235 23.02 4.01 -18.86
C HIS A 235 22.27 3.32 -17.70
N PHE A 236 22.66 2.11 -17.31
CA PHE A 236 22.07 1.40 -16.17
C PHE A 236 22.58 1.93 -14.83
N THR A 237 23.88 2.23 -14.73
CA THR A 237 24.46 2.80 -13.50
C THR A 237 23.92 4.20 -13.25
N LEU A 238 23.80 5.03 -14.29
CA LEU A 238 23.14 6.34 -14.21
C LEU A 238 21.67 6.22 -13.80
N LEU A 239 20.91 5.30 -14.41
CA LEU A 239 19.50 5.07 -14.06
C LEU A 239 19.35 4.72 -12.57
N HIS A 240 20.13 3.76 -12.06
CA HIS A 240 20.02 3.35 -10.65
C HIS A 240 20.61 4.39 -9.70
N ALA A 241 21.68 5.11 -10.07
CA ALA A 241 22.22 6.19 -9.26
C ALA A 241 21.22 7.35 -9.11
N VAL A 242 20.54 7.73 -10.20
CA VAL A 242 19.50 8.77 -10.16
C VAL A 242 18.26 8.27 -9.41
N LEU A 243 17.78 7.06 -9.69
CA LEU A 243 16.64 6.44 -8.99
C LEU A 243 16.89 6.35 -7.48
N GLY A 244 18.07 5.88 -7.09
CA GLY A 244 18.46 5.70 -5.70
C GLY A 244 18.72 7.03 -4.99
N GLY A 245 19.38 7.98 -5.65
CA GLY A 245 19.60 9.32 -5.13
C GLY A 245 18.29 10.08 -4.91
N LEU A 246 17.38 10.05 -5.90
CA LEU A 246 16.04 10.64 -5.75
C LEU A 246 15.24 9.94 -4.64
N GLY A 247 15.27 8.61 -4.57
CA GLY A 247 14.60 7.85 -3.51
C GLY A 247 15.05 8.24 -2.10
N LEU A 248 16.37 8.30 -1.88
CA LEU A 248 16.93 8.69 -0.59
C LEU A 248 16.65 10.16 -0.26
N LEU A 249 16.76 11.07 -1.25
CA LEU A 249 16.39 12.48 -1.07
C LEU A 249 14.91 12.64 -0.72
N THR A 250 14.02 11.88 -1.35
CA THR A 250 12.59 11.87 -1.00
C THR A 250 12.37 11.29 0.40
N ALA A 251 13.05 10.21 0.80
CA ALA A 251 12.92 9.65 2.14
C ALA A 251 13.38 10.64 3.24
N VAL A 252 14.53 11.28 3.05
CA VAL A 252 15.06 12.32 3.96
C VAL A 252 14.15 13.56 3.97
N GLY A 253 13.62 13.97 2.82
CA GLY A 253 12.67 15.08 2.73
C GLY A 253 11.34 14.78 3.43
N SER A 254 10.82 13.57 3.28
CA SER A 254 9.56 13.12 3.90
C SER A 254 9.62 13.22 5.43
N ALA A 255 10.75 12.82 6.02
CA ALA A 255 11.03 12.95 7.46
C ALA A 255 11.03 14.40 7.98
N GLN A 256 11.03 15.41 7.10
CA GLN A 256 10.97 16.84 7.46
C GLN A 256 9.63 17.48 7.08
N LEU A 257 8.78 16.78 6.34
CA LEU A 257 7.47 17.27 5.90
C LEU A 257 6.40 16.83 6.89
N GLN A 258 6.08 17.69 7.85
CA GLN A 258 4.96 17.51 8.78
C GLN A 258 3.70 18.12 8.15
N LEU A 259 2.91 17.30 7.46
CA LEU A 259 1.76 17.78 6.64
C LEU A 259 0.39 17.43 7.23
N SER A 260 0.36 16.61 8.28
CA SER A 260 -0.82 16.10 8.99
C SER A 260 -0.54 16.07 10.49
N THR A 261 -1.58 16.04 11.31
CA THR A 261 -1.50 15.94 12.77
C THR A 261 -2.31 14.76 13.27
N GLU A 262 -1.88 14.19 14.39
CA GLU A 262 -2.64 13.23 15.18
C GLU A 262 -2.68 13.75 16.63
N GLY A 263 -3.85 14.24 17.04
CA GLY A 263 -4.01 14.99 18.29
C GLY A 263 -3.07 16.21 18.33
N THR A 264 -2.24 16.27 19.36
CA THR A 264 -1.22 17.33 19.55
C THR A 264 0.10 17.05 18.82
N THR A 265 0.25 15.89 18.18
CA THR A 265 1.51 15.49 17.53
C THR A 265 1.48 15.76 16.02
N ALA A 266 2.57 16.30 15.49
CA ALA A 266 2.73 16.53 14.05
C ALA A 266 3.32 15.27 13.40
N VAL A 267 2.61 14.70 12.43
CA VAL A 267 2.98 13.47 11.74
C VAL A 267 3.79 13.80 10.48
N SER A 268 5.00 13.25 10.38
CA SER A 268 5.84 13.37 9.17
C SER A 268 5.31 12.50 8.03
N VAL A 269 5.54 12.89 6.79
CA VAL A 269 5.29 12.05 5.62
C VAL A 269 6.16 10.78 5.66
N TRP A 270 5.59 9.65 5.26
CA TRP A 270 6.16 8.32 5.35
C TRP A 270 7.45 8.18 4.53
N THR A 271 8.55 7.95 5.24
CA THR A 271 9.90 7.82 4.69
C THR A 271 10.05 6.59 3.79
N GLY A 272 9.31 5.52 4.07
CA GLY A 272 9.40 4.23 3.35
C GLY A 272 9.06 4.33 1.86
N SER A 273 8.21 5.28 1.47
CA SER A 273 7.86 5.54 0.07
C SER A 273 9.09 5.91 -0.78
N GLY A 274 9.90 6.86 -0.33
CA GLY A 274 11.18 7.20 -0.97
C GLY A 274 12.19 6.05 -0.85
N LEU A 275 12.15 5.34 0.28
CA LEU A 275 13.10 4.29 0.59
C LEU A 275 12.93 3.04 -0.28
N ALA A 276 11.71 2.77 -0.77
CA ALA A 276 11.44 1.76 -1.79
C ALA A 276 12.24 2.03 -3.09
N LEU A 277 12.26 3.28 -3.56
CA LEU A 277 13.06 3.69 -4.73
C LEU A 277 14.57 3.55 -4.48
N TYR A 278 15.02 3.95 -3.28
CA TYR A 278 16.42 3.79 -2.87
C TYR A 278 16.85 2.31 -2.88
N TRP A 279 16.07 1.46 -2.22
CA TRP A 279 16.48 0.07 -1.97
C TRP A 279 16.44 -0.77 -3.25
N ILE A 280 15.43 -0.61 -4.12
CA ILE A 280 15.42 -1.30 -5.42
C ILE A 280 16.59 -0.86 -6.31
N ALA A 281 17.03 0.39 -6.19
CA ALA A 281 18.17 0.90 -6.92
C ALA A 281 19.51 0.30 -6.42
N VAL A 282 19.70 0.22 -5.10
CA VAL A 282 20.86 -0.44 -4.48
C VAL A 282 20.92 -1.92 -4.86
N LEU A 283 19.81 -2.65 -4.74
CA LEU A 283 19.76 -4.07 -5.09
C LEU A 283 19.94 -4.30 -6.60
N GLY A 284 19.44 -3.40 -7.46
CA GLY A 284 19.68 -3.45 -8.91
C GLY A 284 21.17 -3.25 -9.26
N LEU A 285 21.86 -2.32 -8.59
CA LEU A 285 23.32 -2.19 -8.70
C LEU A 285 24.04 -3.45 -8.18
N ALA A 286 23.65 -3.99 -7.02
CA ALA A 286 24.25 -5.20 -6.47
C ALA A 286 24.11 -6.40 -7.42
N THR A 287 22.95 -6.52 -8.06
CA THR A 287 22.64 -7.51 -9.10
C THR A 287 23.57 -7.40 -10.30
N VAL A 288 23.85 -6.19 -10.79
CA VAL A 288 24.83 -5.93 -11.84
C VAL A 288 26.24 -6.27 -11.37
N GLY A 289 26.60 -5.94 -10.12
CA GLY A 289 27.89 -6.29 -9.52
C GLY A 289 28.20 -7.78 -9.57
N THR A 290 27.20 -8.65 -9.36
CA THR A 290 27.38 -10.12 -9.41
C THR A 290 27.97 -10.64 -10.72
N THR A 291 27.82 -9.91 -11.84
CA THR A 291 28.31 -10.34 -13.16
C THR A 291 29.83 -10.50 -13.22
N VAL A 292 30.57 -9.72 -12.41
CA VAL A 292 32.04 -9.71 -12.39
C VAL A 292 32.60 -10.95 -11.68
N LEU A 293 31.90 -11.44 -10.64
CA LEU A 293 32.41 -12.48 -9.74
C LEU A 293 32.36 -13.90 -10.32
N ARG A 294 31.69 -14.10 -11.47
CA ARG A 294 31.60 -15.40 -12.18
C ARG A 294 31.23 -16.55 -11.23
N LYS A 295 32.17 -17.47 -10.95
CA LYS A 295 31.95 -18.63 -10.05
C LYS A 295 31.78 -18.24 -8.58
N ALA A 296 32.38 -17.13 -8.14
CA ALA A 296 32.26 -16.63 -6.76
C ALA A 296 30.95 -15.87 -6.50
N ALA A 297 30.16 -15.57 -7.55
CA ALA A 297 28.89 -14.86 -7.40
C ALA A 297 27.89 -15.60 -6.49
N ALA A 298 27.74 -16.92 -6.67
CA ALA A 298 26.78 -17.72 -5.89
C ALA A 298 27.07 -17.74 -4.37
N PRO A 299 28.28 -18.08 -3.87
CA PRO A 299 28.54 -18.06 -2.43
C PRO A 299 28.48 -16.66 -1.83
N ILE A 300 28.93 -15.62 -2.54
CA ILE A 300 28.90 -14.24 -2.02
C ILE A 300 27.46 -13.71 -1.95
N VAL A 301 26.62 -14.02 -2.95
CA VAL A 301 25.17 -13.74 -2.88
C VAL A 301 24.51 -14.52 -1.74
N ALA A 302 24.86 -15.80 -1.53
CA ALA A 302 24.30 -16.58 -0.43
C ALA A 302 24.64 -15.97 0.95
N VAL A 303 25.89 -15.55 1.16
CA VAL A 303 26.30 -14.84 2.39
C VAL A 303 25.55 -13.52 2.55
N GLY A 304 25.44 -12.72 1.48
CA GLY A 304 24.69 -11.46 1.51
C GLY A 304 23.19 -11.64 1.80
N LEU A 305 22.57 -12.67 1.24
CA LEU A 305 21.16 -13.00 1.50
C LEU A 305 20.93 -13.52 2.91
N VAL A 306 21.79 -14.39 3.43
CA VAL A 306 21.71 -14.85 4.84
C VAL A 306 21.87 -13.66 5.79
N ALA A 307 22.84 -12.77 5.54
CA ALA A 307 23.03 -11.59 6.36
C ALA A 307 21.84 -10.61 6.28
N ALA A 308 21.24 -10.43 5.10
CA ALA A 308 20.01 -9.64 4.95
C ALA A 308 18.80 -10.26 5.69
N LEU A 309 18.65 -11.59 5.65
CA LEU A 309 17.61 -12.30 6.41
C LEU A 309 17.81 -12.16 7.93
N VAL A 310 19.06 -12.16 8.40
CA VAL A 310 19.36 -11.84 9.82
C VAL A 310 18.95 -10.39 10.12
N VAL A 311 19.28 -9.42 9.26
CA VAL A 311 18.92 -8.00 9.45
C VAL A 311 17.43 -7.80 9.62
N VAL A 312 16.59 -8.46 8.84
CA VAL A 312 15.12 -8.36 8.97
C VAL A 312 14.49 -9.42 9.89
N SER A 313 15.28 -10.23 10.59
CA SER A 313 14.73 -11.29 11.46
C SER A 313 13.81 -10.78 12.58
N PRO A 314 14.02 -9.61 13.24
CA PRO A 314 13.08 -9.11 14.24
C PRO A 314 11.72 -8.73 13.65
N LEU A 315 11.68 -8.23 12.40
CA LEU A 315 10.44 -7.98 11.66
C LEU A 315 9.71 -9.28 11.32
N ILE A 316 10.43 -10.30 10.85
CA ILE A 316 9.84 -11.62 10.56
C ILE A 316 9.22 -12.21 11.84
N VAL A 317 9.89 -12.04 13.00
CA VAL A 317 9.31 -12.42 14.31
C VAL A 317 8.09 -11.56 14.64
N LYS A 318 8.15 -10.22 14.53
CA LYS A 318 7.03 -9.29 14.80
C LYS A 318 5.76 -9.70 14.03
N LEU A 319 5.91 -10.06 12.76
CA LEU A 319 4.81 -10.57 11.91
C LEU A 319 4.34 -11.96 12.37
N ALA A 320 5.26 -12.90 12.64
CA ALA A 320 4.92 -14.27 13.02
C ALA A 320 4.26 -14.39 14.41
N THR A 321 4.54 -13.46 15.33
CA THR A 321 3.92 -13.41 16.66
C THR A 321 2.67 -12.53 16.73
N ALA A 322 2.17 -12.03 15.59
CA ALA A 322 1.04 -11.10 15.49
C ALA A 322 1.18 -9.83 16.37
N SER A 323 2.41 -9.44 16.70
CA SER A 323 2.70 -8.23 17.48
C SER A 323 2.86 -7.02 16.56
N THR A 324 1.88 -6.85 15.66
CA THR A 324 1.79 -5.80 14.64
C THR A 324 0.82 -4.70 15.06
N GLU A 325 0.89 -3.52 14.45
CA GLU A 325 -0.15 -2.49 14.64
C GLU A 325 -1.48 -2.88 13.94
N ILE A 326 -1.45 -3.87 13.05
CA ILE A 326 -2.65 -4.49 12.49
C ILE A 326 -3.31 -5.38 13.55
N ALA A 327 -4.41 -4.91 14.13
CA ALA A 327 -5.30 -5.67 15.00
C ALA A 327 -6.57 -6.14 14.25
N PRO A 328 -7.34 -7.11 14.81
CA PRO A 328 -8.75 -7.31 14.44
C PRO A 328 -9.56 -6.00 14.58
N GLY A 329 -10.76 -5.97 13.99
CA GLY A 329 -11.58 -4.76 13.87
C GLY A 329 -12.24 -4.26 15.16
N GLU A 330 -11.50 -4.15 16.26
CA GLU A 330 -11.94 -3.56 17.54
C GLU A 330 -12.32 -2.07 17.40
N THR A 331 -11.93 -1.42 16.31
CA THR A 331 -12.35 -0.07 15.90
C THR A 331 -13.71 -0.02 15.18
N GLN A 332 -14.39 -1.16 14.98
CA GLN A 332 -15.77 -1.14 14.50
C GLN A 332 -16.69 -0.43 15.51
N MET A 333 -17.72 0.25 15.01
CA MET A 333 -18.70 0.87 15.90
C MET A 333 -19.59 -0.18 16.57
N PRO A 334 -20.16 0.08 17.77
CA PRO A 334 -21.14 -0.81 18.38
C PRO A 334 -22.28 -1.18 17.42
N ALA A 335 -22.77 -2.42 17.49
CA ALA A 335 -23.75 -2.95 16.53
C ALA A 335 -25.03 -2.09 16.39
N ILE A 336 -25.46 -1.43 17.46
CA ILE A 336 -26.60 -0.49 17.43
C ILE A 336 -26.31 0.79 16.61
N VAL A 337 -25.06 1.30 16.66
CA VAL A 337 -24.59 2.42 15.85
C VAL A 337 -24.48 1.99 14.39
N GLN A 338 -23.92 0.81 14.12
CA GLN A 338 -23.88 0.26 12.76
C GLN A 338 -25.29 0.10 12.17
N ALA A 339 -26.23 -0.48 12.93
CA ALA A 339 -27.60 -0.71 12.48
C ALA A 339 -28.38 0.60 12.23
N ALA A 340 -28.11 1.66 13.01
CA ALA A 340 -28.70 2.98 12.80
C ALA A 340 -28.04 3.71 11.61
N GLY A 341 -26.72 3.67 11.48
CA GLY A 341 -25.97 4.25 10.37
C GLY A 341 -26.21 3.57 9.01
N ALA A 342 -26.67 2.32 9.02
CA ALA A 342 -27.15 1.61 7.83
C ALA A 342 -28.55 2.06 7.37
N GLN A 343 -29.37 2.58 8.29
CA GLN A 343 -30.69 3.16 7.99
C GLN A 343 -30.57 4.62 7.57
N ASP A 344 -29.70 5.37 8.24
CA ASP A 344 -29.37 6.76 7.94
C ASP A 344 -27.85 6.94 7.80
N ALA A 345 -27.39 7.02 6.55
CA ALA A 345 -25.99 7.23 6.21
C ALA A 345 -25.49 8.66 6.50
N THR A 346 -26.36 9.58 6.95
CA THR A 346 -25.99 10.95 7.35
C THR A 346 -25.77 11.08 8.87
N LEU A 347 -26.33 10.15 9.64
CA LEU A 347 -26.22 10.08 11.09
C LEU A 347 -24.75 10.04 11.54
N ARG A 348 -24.42 10.80 12.58
CA ARG A 348 -23.06 10.89 13.11
C ARG A 348 -22.94 10.33 14.51
N THR A 349 -21.76 9.82 14.82
CA THR A 349 -21.35 9.34 16.14
C THR A 349 -20.12 10.11 16.58
N LEU A 350 -20.21 10.74 17.75
CA LEU A 350 -19.09 11.39 18.42
C LEU A 350 -18.36 10.33 19.26
N VAL A 351 -17.16 9.94 18.84
CA VAL A 351 -16.30 8.98 19.54
C VAL A 351 -15.28 9.73 20.37
N LEU A 352 -15.19 9.42 21.66
CA LEU A 352 -14.34 10.08 22.63
C LEU A 352 -13.40 9.05 23.28
N THR A 353 -12.11 9.40 23.34
CA THR A 353 -11.08 8.65 24.07
C THR A 353 -10.41 9.62 25.04
N SER A 354 -10.38 9.29 26.33
CA SER A 354 -9.56 10.03 27.31
C SER A 354 -8.09 9.83 26.98
N LEU A 355 -7.30 10.91 26.93
CA LEU A 355 -5.85 10.80 26.78
C LEU A 355 -5.21 10.93 28.16
N ASP A 356 -5.42 12.07 28.81
CA ASP A 356 -4.99 12.41 30.17
C ASP A 356 -6.16 13.05 30.96
N GLU A 357 -5.95 13.42 32.22
CA GLU A 357 -6.97 14.07 33.08
C GLU A 357 -7.56 15.38 32.51
N THR A 358 -6.89 16.02 31.54
CA THR A 358 -7.29 17.30 30.95
C THR A 358 -7.41 17.27 29.42
N SER A 359 -7.28 16.11 28.79
CA SER A 359 -7.19 15.97 27.33
C SER A 359 -8.06 14.82 26.82
N VAL A 360 -8.86 15.11 25.80
CA VAL A 360 -9.80 14.16 25.18
C VAL A 360 -9.59 14.18 23.68
N ARG A 361 -9.38 13.00 23.07
CA ARG A 361 -9.43 12.83 21.62
C ARG A 361 -10.89 12.67 21.22
N ALA A 362 -11.35 13.51 20.29
CA ALA A 362 -12.70 13.47 19.75
C ALA A 362 -12.66 13.17 18.25
N GLU A 363 -13.43 12.20 17.81
CA GLU A 363 -13.55 11.78 16.41
C GLU A 363 -15.03 11.79 16.02
N LEU A 364 -15.36 12.45 14.90
CA LEU A 364 -16.72 12.47 14.38
C LEU A 364 -16.84 11.48 13.21
N LEU A 365 -17.50 10.36 13.46
CA LEU A 365 -17.74 9.32 12.46
C LEU A 365 -19.15 9.44 11.88
N THR A 366 -19.34 9.02 10.63
CA THR A 366 -20.63 9.13 9.91
C THR A 366 -21.10 7.77 9.41
N GLY A 367 -22.40 7.50 9.50
CA GLY A 367 -23.03 6.23 9.15
C GLY A 367 -22.54 5.07 10.01
N GLU A 368 -22.22 3.95 9.36
CA GLU A 368 -21.86 2.68 10.00
C GLU A 368 -20.49 2.66 10.71
N GLY A 369 -19.74 3.77 10.69
CA GLY A 369 -18.36 3.88 11.18
C GLY A 369 -17.32 3.99 10.07
N LEU A 370 -16.05 4.22 10.45
CA LEU A 370 -14.98 4.53 9.51
C LEU A 370 -14.68 3.36 8.56
N ARG A 371 -14.89 3.58 7.25
CA ARG A 371 -14.46 2.65 6.19
C ARG A 371 -13.31 3.21 5.36
N LEU A 372 -12.49 2.31 4.80
CA LEU A 372 -11.30 2.67 4.03
C LEU A 372 -11.62 3.48 2.75
N ASP A 373 -12.82 3.33 2.18
CA ASP A 373 -13.32 4.13 1.06
C ASP A 373 -13.89 5.49 1.49
N GLN A 374 -14.09 5.73 2.79
CA GLN A 374 -14.50 7.02 3.36
C GLN A 374 -13.31 7.90 3.76
N VAL A 375 -12.12 7.33 4.01
CA VAL A 375 -10.90 8.10 4.36
C VAL A 375 -10.58 9.14 3.28
N ARG A 376 -10.24 10.37 3.70
CA ARG A 376 -9.93 11.51 2.80
C ARG A 376 -8.65 12.22 3.27
N THR A 377 -7.58 12.13 2.49
CA THR A 377 -6.32 12.85 2.74
C THR A 377 -6.49 14.38 2.79
N ALA A 378 -7.55 14.91 2.18
CA ALA A 378 -7.91 16.32 2.25
C ALA A 378 -8.57 16.74 3.58
N ALA A 379 -9.17 15.79 4.32
CA ALA A 379 -9.80 16.06 5.63
C ALA A 379 -8.78 16.10 6.76
N HIS A 380 -7.65 15.39 6.63
CA HIS A 380 -6.56 15.41 7.60
C HIS A 380 -5.58 16.55 7.29
N VAL A 381 -5.78 17.70 7.95
CA VAL A 381 -4.98 18.93 7.82
C VAL A 381 -4.21 19.16 9.12
N ALA A 382 -3.02 19.78 9.04
CA ALA A 382 -2.22 20.14 10.22
C ALA A 382 -2.67 21.45 10.92
N GLU A 383 -3.67 22.13 10.37
CA GLU A 383 -4.25 23.38 10.89
C GLU A 383 -5.62 23.06 11.50
N VAL A 384 -5.95 23.71 12.62
CA VAL A 384 -7.27 23.59 13.26
C VAL A 384 -8.33 24.14 12.30
N THR A 385 -9.36 23.35 12.03
CA THR A 385 -10.48 23.72 11.16
C THR A 385 -11.68 24.20 11.96
N GLU A 386 -12.63 24.88 11.30
CA GLU A 386 -13.94 25.19 11.89
C GLU A 386 -14.66 23.92 12.39
N GLN A 387 -14.40 22.76 11.78
CA GLN A 387 -14.94 21.48 12.23
C GLN A 387 -14.33 21.04 13.58
N ASP A 388 -13.03 21.22 13.76
CA ASP A 388 -12.35 20.88 15.01
C ASP A 388 -12.78 21.83 16.14
N GLU A 389 -12.97 23.13 15.84
CA GLU A 389 -13.43 24.12 16.82
C GLU A 389 -14.84 23.81 17.34
N TRP A 390 -15.80 23.45 16.50
CA TRP A 390 -17.14 23.10 16.99
C TRP A 390 -17.17 21.76 17.70
N VAL A 391 -16.40 20.75 17.25
CA VAL A 391 -16.30 19.46 17.95
C VAL A 391 -15.71 19.68 19.35
N ALA A 392 -14.66 20.50 19.48
CA ALA A 392 -14.09 20.86 20.77
C ALA A 392 -15.10 21.62 21.66
N GLN A 393 -15.91 22.52 21.10
CA GLN A 393 -16.99 23.19 21.82
C GLN A 393 -18.07 22.21 22.30
N LEU A 394 -18.52 21.29 21.45
CA LEU A 394 -19.51 20.26 21.83
C LEU A 394 -18.98 19.36 22.94
N VAL A 395 -17.73 18.88 22.84
CA VAL A 395 -17.11 18.09 23.92
C VAL A 395 -16.96 18.91 25.20
N GLY A 396 -16.61 20.20 25.10
CA GLY A 396 -16.54 21.11 26.24
C GLY A 396 -17.89 21.33 26.93
N MET A 397 -18.98 21.41 26.16
CA MET A 397 -20.34 21.48 26.71
C MET A 397 -20.75 20.17 27.38
N LEU A 398 -20.53 19.03 26.72
CA LEU A 398 -20.83 17.69 27.26
C LEU A 398 -20.02 17.31 28.50
N ALA A 399 -18.81 17.85 28.66
CA ALA A 399 -17.99 17.66 29.85
C ALA A 399 -18.36 18.63 31.01
N GLY A 400 -19.27 19.59 30.78
CA GLY A 400 -19.72 20.57 31.74
C GLY A 400 -21.11 20.26 32.32
N THR A 401 -21.42 20.78 33.50
CA THR A 401 -22.66 20.45 34.24
C THR A 401 -23.85 21.36 33.88
N GLY A 402 -24.08 21.66 32.59
CA GLY A 402 -25.13 22.60 32.17
C GLY A 402 -25.27 22.77 30.65
N GLY A 403 -26.19 23.65 30.22
CA GLY A 403 -26.39 23.98 28.79
C GLY A 403 -27.19 22.94 27.98
N GLY A 404 -28.14 22.23 28.61
CA GLY A 404 -28.90 21.15 27.95
C GLY A 404 -29.56 21.55 26.62
N ASP A 405 -30.24 22.70 26.57
CA ASP A 405 -30.90 23.20 25.35
C ASP A 405 -29.89 23.52 24.23
N ASP A 406 -28.71 24.05 24.58
CA ASP A 406 -27.63 24.36 23.63
C ASP A 406 -26.95 23.08 23.11
N ILE A 407 -26.77 22.08 23.98
CA ILE A 407 -26.29 20.74 23.62
C ILE A 407 -27.28 20.05 22.68
N GLU A 408 -28.58 20.09 22.99
CA GLU A 408 -29.64 19.52 22.14
C GLU A 408 -29.63 20.19 20.75
N ALA A 409 -29.55 21.51 20.68
CA ALA A 409 -29.45 22.25 19.43
C ALA A 409 -28.20 21.83 18.61
N ALA A 410 -27.03 21.74 19.25
CA ALA A 410 -25.79 21.35 18.58
C ALA A 410 -25.79 19.89 18.09
N LEU A 411 -26.39 18.97 18.86
CA LEU A 411 -26.54 17.56 18.46
C LEU A 411 -27.50 17.42 17.27
N ILE A 412 -28.59 18.19 17.22
CA ILE A 412 -29.52 18.25 16.08
C ILE A 412 -28.83 18.86 14.84
N GLU A 413 -28.20 20.03 14.98
CA GLU A 413 -27.58 20.77 13.86
C GLU A 413 -26.51 19.95 13.14
N HIS A 414 -25.78 19.10 13.88
CA HIS A 414 -24.71 18.28 13.33
C HIS A 414 -25.07 16.79 13.18
N HIS A 415 -26.34 16.41 13.37
CA HIS A 415 -26.88 15.04 13.27
C HIS A 415 -26.14 14.01 14.13
N VAL A 416 -25.74 14.38 15.34
CA VAL A 416 -25.03 13.50 16.27
C VAL A 416 -26.04 12.64 17.03
N GLY A 417 -26.29 11.44 16.50
CA GLY A 417 -27.21 10.44 17.07
C GLY A 417 -26.67 9.68 18.27
N PHE A 418 -25.34 9.57 18.38
CA PHE A 418 -24.66 8.78 19.40
C PHE A 418 -23.39 9.45 19.92
N VAL A 419 -23.09 9.20 21.19
CA VAL A 419 -21.81 9.52 21.84
C VAL A 419 -21.22 8.23 22.39
N LEU A 420 -20.00 7.88 22.01
CA LEU A 420 -19.27 6.68 22.43
C LEU A 420 -18.02 7.08 23.20
N LEU A 421 -17.97 6.78 24.50
CA LEU A 421 -16.76 6.93 25.31
C LEU A 421 -16.02 5.59 25.34
N ARG A 422 -14.88 5.52 24.67
CA ARG A 422 -14.09 4.30 24.58
C ARG A 422 -13.52 3.87 25.93
N SER A 423 -13.26 2.56 26.05
CA SER A 423 -12.65 1.93 27.23
C SER A 423 -11.12 2.09 27.30
N ASP A 424 -10.48 2.58 26.22
CA ASP A 424 -9.08 2.97 26.22
C ASP A 424 -8.84 4.28 27.00
N GLY A 425 -7.58 4.66 27.20
CA GLY A 425 -7.22 5.93 27.81
C GLY A 425 -7.08 5.95 29.34
N ASP A 426 -6.95 7.14 29.90
CA ASP A 426 -6.92 7.36 31.35
C ASP A 426 -8.27 7.04 32.03
N ALA A 427 -8.21 6.44 33.23
CA ALA A 427 -9.37 5.91 33.93
C ALA A 427 -10.10 6.92 34.82
N SER A 428 -9.41 7.87 35.45
CA SER A 428 -10.09 8.94 36.22
C SER A 428 -10.79 9.90 35.27
N ALA A 429 -10.13 10.32 34.19
CA ALA A 429 -10.71 11.12 33.11
C ALA A 429 -11.99 10.49 32.54
N ARG A 430 -11.95 9.19 32.21
CA ARG A 430 -13.12 8.47 31.69
C ARG A 430 -14.28 8.41 32.69
N SER A 431 -13.99 8.16 33.97
CA SER A 431 -15.02 8.14 35.02
C SER A 431 -15.68 9.51 35.21
N ASN A 432 -14.90 10.60 35.08
CA ASN A 432 -15.42 11.97 35.16
C ASN A 432 -16.31 12.31 33.95
N LEU A 433 -15.87 11.96 32.73
CA LEU A 433 -16.67 12.14 31.51
C LEU A 433 -17.96 11.32 31.54
N GLN A 434 -17.91 10.06 31.98
CA GLN A 434 -19.11 9.24 32.18
C GLN A 434 -20.09 9.94 33.13
N THR A 435 -19.62 10.44 34.27
CA THR A 435 -20.46 11.12 35.27
C THR A 435 -21.13 12.36 34.67
N ALA A 436 -20.38 13.19 33.92
CA ALA A 436 -20.94 14.34 33.22
C ALA A 436 -22.01 13.94 32.19
N PHE A 437 -21.76 12.90 31.38
CA PHE A 437 -22.71 12.46 30.36
C PHE A 437 -23.99 11.86 30.95
N ASP A 438 -23.89 11.17 32.09
CA ASP A 438 -25.04 10.61 32.82
C ASP A 438 -25.87 11.70 33.55
N GLU A 439 -25.34 12.92 33.73
CA GLU A 439 -26.11 14.10 34.23
C GLU A 439 -26.95 14.78 33.14
N HIS A 440 -26.61 14.62 31.85
CA HIS A 440 -27.30 15.29 30.74
C HIS A 440 -28.56 14.54 30.28
N ALA A 441 -29.74 15.07 30.60
CA ALA A 441 -31.04 14.49 30.20
C ALA A 441 -31.27 14.33 28.68
N VAL A 442 -30.48 15.01 27.84
CA VAL A 442 -30.49 14.90 26.37
C VAL A 442 -29.86 13.58 25.90
N LEU A 443 -28.97 12.98 26.71
CA LEU A 443 -28.31 11.71 26.46
C LEU A 443 -29.01 10.58 27.22
N GLN A 444 -29.34 9.52 26.49
CA GLN A 444 -29.89 8.28 27.05
C GLN A 444 -28.81 7.20 27.00
N SER A 445 -28.39 6.70 28.17
CA SER A 445 -27.41 5.62 28.24
C SER A 445 -27.94 4.37 27.53
N ALA A 446 -27.22 3.92 26.51
CA ALA A 446 -27.47 2.68 25.78
C ALA A 446 -26.69 1.49 26.37
N GLY A 447 -25.83 1.75 27.36
CA GLY A 447 -25.12 0.74 28.15
C GLY A 447 -23.65 0.55 27.78
N GLN A 448 -23.00 -0.39 28.48
CA GLN A 448 -21.64 -0.84 28.18
C GLN A 448 -21.64 -1.72 26.94
N THR A 449 -20.72 -1.44 26.02
CA THR A 449 -20.43 -2.24 24.83
C THR A 449 -18.97 -2.73 24.89
N ASP A 450 -18.60 -3.66 24.02
CA ASP A 450 -17.21 -4.13 23.89
C ASP A 450 -16.23 -3.00 23.49
N HIS A 451 -16.76 -1.90 22.91
CA HIS A 451 -15.98 -0.74 22.46
C HIS A 451 -16.00 0.44 23.45
N GLY A 452 -16.65 0.29 24.61
CA GLY A 452 -16.84 1.36 25.60
C GLY A 452 -18.30 1.65 25.95
N LEU A 453 -18.54 2.76 26.65
CA LEU A 453 -19.87 3.21 27.07
C LEU A 453 -20.54 4.00 25.95
N LEU A 454 -21.81 3.71 25.68
CA LEU A 454 -22.57 4.34 24.62
C LEU A 454 -23.78 5.11 25.16
N TRP A 455 -23.99 6.32 24.66
CA TRP A 455 -25.20 7.10 24.83
C TRP A 455 -25.83 7.38 23.46
N ARG A 456 -27.15 7.43 23.43
CA ARG A 456 -27.96 7.87 22.29
C ARG A 456 -28.51 9.26 22.58
N SER A 457 -28.48 10.18 21.63
CA SER A 457 -29.19 11.45 21.78
C SER A 457 -30.70 11.24 21.65
N ALA A 458 -31.47 11.77 22.60
CA ALA A 458 -32.94 11.72 22.56
C ALA A 458 -33.51 12.61 21.44
N ALA A 459 -32.77 13.68 21.12
CA ALA A 459 -33.14 14.74 20.18
C ALA A 459 -33.06 14.32 18.70
N VAL A 460 -32.09 13.49 18.32
CA VAL A 460 -31.89 13.05 16.93
C VAL A 460 -32.62 11.73 16.72
N THR A 461 -33.89 11.81 16.31
CA THR A 461 -34.62 10.63 15.83
C THR A 461 -34.10 10.23 14.45
N VAL A 462 -33.75 8.95 14.28
CA VAL A 462 -33.56 8.32 12.97
C VAL A 462 -34.83 8.57 12.16
N SER A 463 -34.75 9.50 11.22
CA SER A 463 -35.87 10.00 10.43
C SER A 463 -35.78 9.40 9.02
N GLU A 464 -36.89 9.35 8.29
CA GLU A 464 -36.82 9.02 6.86
C GLU A 464 -35.88 10.01 6.15
N PRO A 465 -35.13 9.57 5.12
CA PRO A 465 -34.02 10.34 4.57
C PRO A 465 -34.52 11.57 3.79
N GLU A 466 -34.77 12.67 4.49
CA GLU A 466 -34.75 13.99 3.88
C GLU A 466 -33.31 14.24 3.40
N SER A 467 -33.16 14.28 2.07
CA SER A 467 -31.89 14.60 1.44
C SER A 467 -31.50 16.04 1.76
N GLN A 468 -30.78 16.25 2.87
CA GLN A 468 -30.21 17.54 3.23
C GLN A 468 -29.13 17.94 2.21
N GLN A 469 -29.60 18.58 1.15
CA GLN A 469 -28.79 19.41 0.27
C GLN A 469 -28.45 20.67 1.05
N SER A 470 -27.27 20.69 1.68
CA SER A 470 -26.79 21.84 2.44
C SER A 470 -26.51 23.04 1.52
N LEU A 471 -27.53 23.91 1.41
CA LEU A 471 -27.48 25.37 1.27
C LEU A 471 -26.35 25.97 0.39
N GLY A 472 -26.73 26.39 -0.83
CA GLY A 472 -25.87 27.23 -1.69
C GLY A 472 -26.40 27.49 -3.11
N GLU A 473 -27.71 27.50 -3.32
CA GLU A 473 -28.26 27.01 -4.59
C GLU A 473 -28.22 27.94 -5.82
N TRP A 474 -28.35 29.27 -5.73
CA TRP A 474 -28.76 30.07 -6.90
C TRP A 474 -27.71 30.98 -7.59
N PHE A 475 -26.45 30.98 -7.17
CA PHE A 475 -25.39 31.80 -7.83
C PHE A 475 -24.19 31.03 -8.41
N VAL A 476 -24.05 29.71 -8.19
CA VAL A 476 -22.95 28.88 -8.76
C VAL A 476 -23.52 27.74 -9.62
N GLY A 477 -24.40 28.10 -10.56
CA GLY A 477 -25.14 27.15 -11.39
C GLY A 477 -24.28 26.41 -12.41
N LEU A 478 -23.74 25.24 -12.02
CA LEU A 478 -23.54 24.02 -12.86
C LEU A 478 -22.83 22.86 -12.12
N GLY A 479 -22.22 23.06 -10.94
CA GLY A 479 -21.21 22.12 -10.43
C GLY A 479 -21.19 21.83 -8.92
N SER A 480 -21.69 20.65 -8.55
CA SER A 480 -21.11 19.84 -7.46
C SER A 480 -21.29 18.35 -7.78
N GLY A 481 -22.47 17.77 -7.57
CA GLY A 481 -22.76 16.35 -7.81
C GLY A 481 -22.84 15.95 -9.29
N ALA A 482 -23.28 16.84 -10.19
CA ALA A 482 -23.27 16.58 -11.64
C ALA A 482 -21.83 16.65 -12.21
N PHE A 483 -21.07 17.68 -11.81
CA PHE A 483 -19.65 17.82 -12.17
C PHE A 483 -18.80 16.66 -11.62
N ALA A 484 -18.99 16.27 -10.36
CA ALA A 484 -18.29 15.12 -9.78
C ALA A 484 -18.59 13.81 -10.51
N ARG A 485 -19.85 13.55 -10.90
CA ARG A 485 -20.23 12.40 -11.73
C ARG A 485 -19.61 12.45 -13.12
N MET A 486 -19.59 13.62 -13.76
CA MET A 486 -18.94 13.81 -15.06
C MET A 486 -17.42 13.60 -14.98
N LEU A 487 -16.77 14.13 -13.95
CA LEU A 487 -15.33 13.97 -13.71
C LEU A 487 -14.99 12.50 -13.42
N TRP A 488 -15.76 11.82 -12.59
CA TRP A 488 -15.60 10.39 -12.32
C TRP A 488 -15.81 9.54 -13.58
N LEU A 489 -16.82 9.85 -14.40
CA LEU A 489 -17.05 9.17 -15.68
C LEU A 489 -15.89 9.41 -16.66
N ALA A 490 -15.36 10.64 -16.73
CA ALA A 490 -14.19 10.96 -17.53
C ALA A 490 -12.94 10.21 -17.06
N GLN A 491 -12.72 10.10 -15.74
CA GLN A 491 -11.67 9.25 -15.17
C GLN A 491 -11.85 7.79 -15.59
N ALA A 492 -13.05 7.23 -15.42
CA ALA A 492 -13.36 5.85 -15.80
C ALA A 492 -13.10 5.58 -17.30
N ILE A 493 -13.55 6.48 -18.18
CA ILE A 493 -13.36 6.36 -19.64
C ILE A 493 -11.87 6.40 -20.01
N VAL A 494 -11.11 7.36 -19.49
CA VAL A 494 -9.69 7.49 -19.87
C VAL A 494 -8.83 6.38 -19.25
N LEU A 495 -9.11 5.96 -18.01
CA LEU A 495 -8.46 4.79 -17.41
C LEU A 495 -8.79 3.52 -18.20
N GLY A 496 -10.05 3.33 -18.61
CA GLY A 496 -10.47 2.24 -19.50
C GLY A 496 -9.76 2.26 -20.85
N ALA A 497 -9.61 3.43 -21.47
CA ALA A 497 -8.83 3.60 -22.70
C ALA A 497 -7.34 3.26 -22.51
N MET A 498 -6.75 3.58 -21.34
CA MET A 498 -5.37 3.22 -21.03
C MET A 498 -5.21 1.71 -20.73
N VAL A 499 -6.24 1.04 -20.19
CA VAL A 499 -6.29 -0.43 -20.10
C VAL A 499 -6.35 -1.06 -21.50
N LEU A 500 -7.20 -0.56 -22.39
CA LEU A 500 -7.24 -1.02 -23.79
C LEU A 500 -5.91 -0.77 -24.52
N LEU A 501 -5.25 0.36 -24.25
CA LEU A 501 -3.92 0.65 -24.80
C LEU A 501 -2.86 -0.33 -24.27
N ALA A 502 -2.95 -0.72 -22.99
CA ALA A 502 -2.03 -1.65 -22.33
C ALA A 502 -2.16 -3.10 -22.82
N LEU A 503 -3.32 -3.49 -23.37
CA LEU A 503 -3.49 -4.82 -23.97
C LEU A 503 -2.59 -5.00 -25.21
N PRO A 504 -1.98 -6.17 -25.40
CA PRO A 504 -1.11 -6.44 -26.55
C PRO A 504 -1.95 -6.58 -27.84
N THR A 505 -2.11 -5.49 -28.57
CA THR A 505 -2.85 -5.40 -29.85
C THR A 505 -2.04 -5.88 -31.07
N GLY A 506 -1.08 -6.78 -30.86
CA GLY A 506 -0.21 -7.29 -31.92
C GLY A 506 -0.68 -8.64 -32.44
N GLU A 507 -1.13 -8.69 -33.69
CA GLU A 507 -1.14 -9.94 -34.46
C GLU A 507 0.28 -10.56 -34.43
N VAL A 508 0.35 -11.89 -34.30
CA VAL A 508 1.60 -12.64 -34.41
C VAL A 508 2.01 -12.69 -35.88
N VAL A 509 2.47 -11.56 -36.41
CA VAL A 509 3.17 -11.53 -37.69
C VAL A 509 4.51 -12.22 -37.47
N GLU A 510 4.56 -13.51 -37.80
CA GLU A 510 5.80 -14.26 -37.96
C GLU A 510 6.74 -13.42 -38.81
N ARG A 511 7.81 -12.88 -38.21
CA ARG A 511 8.84 -12.18 -38.97
C ARG A 511 9.61 -13.27 -39.72
N PRO A 512 9.49 -13.40 -41.06
CA PRO A 512 10.25 -14.39 -41.79
C PRO A 512 11.73 -14.11 -41.53
N ALA A 513 12.47 -15.15 -41.13
CA ALA A 513 13.86 -15.00 -40.70
C ALA A 513 14.66 -14.25 -41.78
N GLN A 514 15.22 -13.09 -41.41
CA GLN A 514 16.10 -12.35 -42.31
C GLN A 514 17.30 -13.22 -42.66
N ARG A 515 17.22 -13.83 -43.85
CA ARG A 515 18.22 -14.76 -44.36
C ARG A 515 19.51 -13.96 -44.56
N ARG A 516 20.41 -14.07 -43.56
CA ARG A 516 21.65 -13.31 -43.44
C ARG A 516 22.39 -13.37 -44.78
N ARG A 517 22.38 -12.26 -45.52
CA ARG A 517 22.98 -12.20 -46.85
C ARG A 517 24.47 -12.45 -46.66
N ARG A 518 24.93 -13.61 -47.12
CA ARG A 518 26.34 -14.02 -46.99
C ARG A 518 27.10 -13.23 -48.05
N ASP A 519 27.89 -12.24 -47.62
CA ASP A 519 28.77 -11.49 -48.50
C ASP A 519 29.84 -12.43 -49.07
N GLY A 520 29.56 -12.98 -50.25
CA GLY A 520 30.48 -13.75 -51.05
C GLY A 520 31.39 -12.79 -51.82
N GLY A 521 32.50 -12.38 -51.20
CA GLY A 521 33.56 -11.68 -51.91
C GLY A 521 34.20 -12.60 -52.96
N ALA A 522 33.89 -12.38 -54.24
CA ALA A 522 34.59 -12.97 -55.36
C ALA A 522 35.32 -11.85 -56.12
N SER A 523 36.66 -11.96 -56.17
CA SER A 523 37.52 -11.00 -56.86
C SER A 523 37.27 -11.05 -58.38
N ALA A 524 36.99 -9.90 -59.00
CA ALA A 524 36.90 -9.77 -60.45
C ALA A 524 38.11 -8.97 -60.95
N ALA A 525 39.05 -9.67 -61.60
CA ALA A 525 40.07 -9.07 -62.47
C ALA A 525 39.55 -9.04 -63.92
N PRO A 526 39.94 -8.06 -64.76
CA PRO A 526 39.30 -7.83 -66.05
C PRO A 526 39.89 -8.67 -67.18
N ALA A 527 39.04 -9.05 -68.14
CA ALA A 527 39.46 -9.53 -69.46
C ALA A 527 38.49 -8.99 -70.55
N THR A 528 39.07 -8.56 -71.66
CA THR A 528 38.42 -7.93 -72.82
C THR A 528 37.78 -8.96 -73.79
N PRO A 529 36.92 -8.53 -74.73
CA PRO A 529 36.03 -9.44 -75.47
C PRO A 529 36.68 -10.08 -76.69
N VAL A 530 36.15 -11.24 -77.09
CA VAL A 530 36.29 -11.84 -78.43
C VAL A 530 34.90 -12.27 -78.89
N ALA A 531 34.61 -12.06 -80.16
CA ALA A 531 33.33 -12.38 -80.79
C ALA A 531 33.43 -13.60 -81.74
N ASP A 532 32.25 -14.06 -82.14
CA ASP A 532 31.87 -14.47 -83.51
C ASP A 532 31.58 -15.97 -83.82
N SER A 533 30.79 -16.18 -84.89
CA SER A 533 30.22 -17.42 -85.47
C SER A 533 29.07 -18.09 -84.69
N MET A 534 27.79 -17.96 -85.07
CA MET A 534 27.07 -18.52 -86.23
C MET A 534 26.98 -20.07 -86.31
N ALA A 535 25.82 -20.60 -85.87
CA ALA A 535 24.80 -21.41 -86.60
C ALA A 535 25.23 -22.66 -87.46
N PRO A 536 24.33 -23.42 -88.15
CA PRO A 536 22.85 -23.43 -88.20
C PRO A 536 22.22 -24.88 -88.17
N VAL A 537 20.99 -25.05 -88.72
CA VAL A 537 20.38 -26.28 -89.32
C VAL A 537 19.72 -27.29 -88.35
N ASP A 538 18.50 -27.82 -88.55
CA ASP A 538 17.32 -27.54 -89.43
C ASP A 538 16.05 -28.06 -88.70
N GLY A 539 14.82 -27.59 -89.00
CA GLY A 539 13.81 -28.32 -89.81
C GLY A 539 12.87 -29.17 -88.94
N ASP A 540 11.54 -29.31 -89.13
CA ASP A 540 10.63 -28.99 -90.24
C ASP A 540 9.23 -28.54 -89.71
N GLY A 541 8.27 -28.21 -90.60
CA GLY A 541 6.93 -27.67 -90.26
C GLY A 541 5.84 -28.72 -89.92
N GLU A 542 4.52 -28.49 -90.01
CA GLU A 542 3.69 -27.30 -90.30
C GLU A 542 2.18 -27.63 -90.02
N LEU A 543 1.42 -26.79 -89.26
CA LEU A 543 -0.08 -26.72 -89.15
C LEU A 543 -0.84 -28.03 -88.71
N VAL A 544 -2.07 -28.14 -88.16
CA VAL A 544 -3.10 -27.31 -87.48
C VAL A 544 -4.07 -28.33 -86.79
N GLY A 545 -4.83 -28.09 -85.72
CA GLY A 545 -5.02 -26.94 -84.82
C GLY A 545 -6.32 -27.08 -83.97
N ALA A 546 -6.53 -26.21 -82.97
CA ALA A 546 -7.72 -26.04 -82.10
C ALA A 546 -8.11 -27.15 -81.08
N GLY A 547 -8.16 -26.78 -79.78
CA GLY A 547 -8.78 -27.56 -78.70
C GLY A 547 -8.12 -27.34 -77.32
N ALA A 548 -8.83 -26.73 -76.37
CA ALA A 548 -8.36 -26.41 -75.01
C ALA A 548 -9.38 -26.87 -73.94
N PRO A 549 -9.09 -26.81 -72.63
CA PRO A 549 -7.84 -27.18 -71.93
C PRO A 549 -8.10 -28.13 -70.71
N GLY A 550 -7.05 -28.72 -70.14
CA GLY A 550 -7.12 -29.49 -68.89
C GLY A 550 -5.75 -29.68 -68.23
N ALA A 551 -5.68 -29.59 -66.89
CA ALA A 551 -4.42 -29.49 -66.12
C ALA A 551 -3.64 -30.83 -65.97
N PRO A 552 -2.30 -30.79 -65.75
CA PRO A 552 -1.48 -31.98 -65.56
C PRO A 552 -1.45 -32.47 -64.10
N ALA A 553 -0.87 -33.66 -63.90
CA ALA A 553 -0.91 -34.43 -62.65
C ALA A 553 0.44 -35.13 -62.35
N LEU A 554 0.53 -35.72 -61.13
CA LEU A 554 1.52 -36.74 -60.70
C LEU A 554 2.98 -36.25 -60.52
N GLY A 555 3.81 -36.83 -59.66
CA GLY A 555 3.63 -37.92 -58.67
C GLY A 555 4.98 -38.61 -58.37
N GLY A 556 5.15 -39.27 -57.20
CA GLY A 556 6.35 -40.09 -56.92
C GLY A 556 6.74 -40.25 -55.43
N GLU A 557 6.47 -41.43 -54.88
CA GLU A 557 6.89 -41.98 -53.55
C GLU A 557 8.36 -42.51 -53.56
N PRO A 558 9.02 -43.05 -52.48
CA PRO A 558 8.45 -43.81 -51.32
C PRO A 558 9.10 -43.74 -49.88
N VAL A 559 8.27 -44.09 -48.88
CA VAL A 559 8.42 -44.96 -47.66
C VAL A 559 9.74 -45.03 -46.83
N ILE A 560 9.67 -44.87 -45.47
CA ILE A 560 10.06 -45.84 -44.38
C ILE A 560 10.10 -45.20 -42.94
N THR A 561 9.50 -45.92 -41.99
CA THR A 561 9.33 -45.83 -40.50
C THR A 561 10.26 -45.02 -39.56
N THR A 562 9.71 -44.42 -38.49
CA THR A 562 9.73 -44.94 -37.07
C THR A 562 9.01 -43.99 -36.07
N ALA A 563 8.72 -44.45 -34.84
CA ALA A 563 7.71 -43.87 -33.94
C ALA A 563 8.23 -43.31 -32.60
N VAL A 564 7.44 -42.41 -31.97
CA VAL A 564 7.40 -42.09 -30.53
C VAL A 564 5.91 -41.85 -30.16
N PRO A 565 5.40 -42.34 -29.01
CA PRO A 565 3.95 -42.40 -28.77
C PRO A 565 3.34 -41.14 -28.15
N GLU A 566 2.04 -41.00 -28.40
CA GLU A 566 1.12 -40.00 -27.86
C GLU A 566 0.36 -40.60 -26.66
N VAL A 567 0.24 -39.88 -25.54
CA VAL A 567 -0.53 -40.35 -24.37
C VAL A 567 -1.95 -39.81 -24.46
N ALA A 568 -2.90 -40.72 -24.66
CA ALA A 568 -4.33 -40.39 -24.73
C ALA A 568 -4.91 -40.09 -23.34
N VAL A 569 -5.77 -39.08 -23.27
CA VAL A 569 -6.60 -38.76 -22.10
C VAL A 569 -7.93 -39.51 -22.21
N ALA A 570 -8.30 -40.29 -21.20
CA ALA A 570 -9.62 -40.90 -21.11
C ALA A 570 -10.10 -41.02 -19.65
N ALA A 571 -11.19 -40.32 -19.37
CA ALA A 571 -12.22 -40.55 -18.35
C ALA A 571 -11.89 -41.34 -17.06
N GLU A 572 -11.88 -40.64 -15.94
CA GLU A 572 -12.35 -41.17 -14.66
C GLU A 572 -13.10 -40.06 -13.91
N GLY A 573 -14.42 -40.22 -13.78
CA GLY A 573 -15.33 -39.19 -13.28
C GLY A 573 -16.57 -39.84 -12.71
N ALA A 574 -16.44 -40.40 -11.52
CA ALA A 574 -17.51 -41.07 -10.77
C ALA A 574 -17.26 -41.18 -9.25
N GLU A 575 -16.01 -41.04 -8.76
CA GLU A 575 -15.66 -41.36 -7.36
C GLU A 575 -15.58 -40.15 -6.40
N VAL A 576 -15.84 -38.93 -6.86
CA VAL A 576 -15.67 -37.71 -6.03
C VAL A 576 -16.89 -37.40 -5.15
N GLU A 577 -18.12 -37.61 -5.65
CA GLU A 577 -19.36 -37.27 -4.90
C GLU A 577 -19.58 -38.15 -3.64
N ALA A 578 -18.95 -39.32 -3.55
CA ALA A 578 -19.07 -40.18 -2.37
C ALA A 578 -18.22 -39.69 -1.18
N HIS A 579 -17.10 -39.02 -1.44
CA HIS A 579 -16.15 -38.62 -0.40
C HIS A 579 -16.47 -37.27 0.26
N GLU A 580 -17.18 -36.36 -0.41
CA GLU A 580 -17.65 -35.10 0.20
C GLU A 580 -18.79 -35.36 1.21
N ALA A 581 -19.69 -36.32 0.93
CA ALA A 581 -20.82 -36.64 1.82
C ALA A 581 -20.39 -37.22 3.18
N GLU A 582 -19.34 -38.04 3.24
CA GLU A 582 -18.78 -38.55 4.51
C GLU A 582 -17.98 -37.46 5.27
N ALA A 583 -17.39 -36.49 4.56
CA ALA A 583 -16.67 -35.39 5.17
C ALA A 583 -17.61 -34.39 5.88
N GLU A 584 -18.74 -34.03 5.26
CA GLU A 584 -19.73 -33.14 5.89
C GLU A 584 -20.38 -33.76 7.13
N ALA A 585 -20.62 -35.08 7.14
CA ALA A 585 -21.15 -35.80 8.30
C ALA A 585 -20.21 -35.73 9.51
N HIS A 586 -18.90 -35.90 9.30
CA HIS A 586 -17.91 -35.84 10.38
C HIS A 586 -17.65 -34.43 10.93
N VAL A 587 -17.91 -33.37 10.16
CA VAL A 587 -17.84 -31.98 10.66
C VAL A 587 -19.07 -31.65 11.51
N ALA A 588 -20.26 -32.06 11.10
CA ALA A 588 -21.50 -31.83 11.86
C ALA A 588 -21.51 -32.52 13.24
N GLU A 589 -20.93 -33.72 13.34
CA GLU A 589 -20.84 -34.45 14.61
C GLU A 589 -19.78 -33.85 15.57
N ALA A 590 -18.75 -33.18 15.02
CA ALA A 590 -17.75 -32.46 15.81
C ALA A 590 -18.27 -31.14 16.39
N GLU A 591 -19.09 -30.38 15.65
CA GLU A 591 -19.69 -29.14 16.16
C GLU A 591 -20.71 -29.39 17.28
N GLN A 592 -21.48 -30.48 17.23
CA GLN A 592 -22.44 -30.82 18.30
C GLN A 592 -21.79 -31.28 19.61
N GLN A 593 -20.57 -31.82 19.59
CA GLN A 593 -19.84 -32.16 20.83
C GLN A 593 -19.20 -30.92 21.50
N SER A 594 -18.95 -29.85 20.75
CA SER A 594 -18.36 -28.61 21.29
C SER A 594 -19.31 -27.83 22.22
N TYR A 595 -20.62 -27.89 21.96
CA TYR A 595 -21.63 -27.10 22.71
C TYR A 595 -22.14 -27.75 24.01
N GLY A 596 -21.58 -28.89 24.44
CA GLY A 596 -22.12 -29.70 25.54
C GLY A 596 -21.32 -29.72 26.86
N ALA A 597 -20.14 -29.09 26.93
CA ALA A 597 -19.15 -29.43 27.98
C ALA A 597 -18.42 -28.24 28.64
N THR A 598 -19.16 -27.29 29.23
CA THR A 598 -18.60 -26.30 30.18
C THR A 598 -19.45 -26.19 31.46
N ALA A 599 -19.47 -27.29 32.22
CA ALA A 599 -19.95 -27.29 33.61
C ALA A 599 -18.88 -27.87 34.55
N SER A 600 -18.59 -27.16 35.65
CA SER A 600 -17.77 -27.57 36.79
C SER A 600 -16.25 -27.78 36.58
N LEU A 601 -15.45 -26.76 36.91
CA LEU A 601 -14.11 -26.86 37.52
C LEU A 601 -13.91 -25.57 38.36
N ALA A 602 -14.18 -25.58 39.66
CA ALA A 602 -13.29 -25.99 40.75
C ALA A 602 -12.11 -25.01 40.98
N TYR A 603 -12.23 -24.21 42.06
CA TYR A 603 -11.29 -23.18 42.50
C TYR A 603 -10.02 -23.81 43.10
N PRO A 604 -8.79 -23.48 42.64
CA PRO A 604 -7.58 -23.86 43.34
C PRO A 604 -7.31 -22.89 44.50
N MET A 605 -7.32 -23.38 45.74
CA MET A 605 -6.78 -22.67 46.89
C MET A 605 -5.24 -22.76 46.89
N ASP A 606 -4.56 -21.62 46.97
CA ASP A 606 -3.11 -21.55 47.19
C ASP A 606 -2.81 -21.15 48.66
N PRO A 607 -2.12 -21.98 49.46
CA PRO A 607 -2.01 -21.78 50.91
C PRO A 607 -0.76 -20.97 51.32
N ALA A 608 -0.76 -19.65 51.06
CA ALA A 608 0.34 -18.76 51.50
C ALA A 608 -0.07 -17.29 51.77
N ALA A 609 -1.19 -17.05 52.45
CA ALA A 609 -1.59 -15.69 52.85
C ALA A 609 -0.93 -15.27 54.19
N SER A 610 0.16 -14.50 54.13
CA SER A 610 0.72 -13.80 55.29
C SER A 610 -0.06 -12.52 55.59
N MET A 611 -0.70 -12.43 56.76
CA MET A 611 -1.52 -11.27 57.14
C MET A 611 -0.67 -10.00 57.40
N PRO A 612 -1.16 -8.81 57.01
CA PRO A 612 -0.69 -7.54 57.58
C PRO A 612 -1.22 -7.37 59.02
N PRO A 613 -0.51 -6.66 59.91
CA PRO A 613 -0.89 -6.52 61.31
C PRO A 613 -2.07 -5.56 61.52
N VAL A 614 -2.88 -5.90 62.53
CA VAL A 614 -3.96 -5.06 63.06
C VAL A 614 -3.36 -3.81 63.72
N VAL A 615 -3.94 -2.64 63.45
CA VAL A 615 -3.69 -1.42 64.23
C VAL A 615 -4.83 -1.27 65.23
N GLU A 616 -4.46 -1.23 66.50
CA GLU A 616 -5.35 -1.14 67.65
C GLU A 616 -5.75 0.33 67.90
N PHE A 617 -7.03 0.58 68.13
CA PHE A 617 -7.52 1.91 68.56
C PHE A 617 -7.37 2.05 70.07
N ASP A 618 -6.88 3.20 70.54
CA ASP A 618 -6.90 3.59 71.94
C ASP A 618 -7.52 4.99 72.08
N ASP A 619 -8.48 5.14 72.99
CA ASP A 619 -9.26 6.36 73.27
C ASP A 619 -8.68 7.09 74.49
N GLY A 620 -8.52 8.43 74.47
CA GLY A 620 -7.82 9.08 75.59
C GLY A 620 -7.76 10.61 75.74
N ASP A 621 -8.80 11.36 75.34
CA ASP A 621 -9.25 12.71 75.83
C ASP A 621 -8.27 13.95 75.97
N PRO A 622 -8.78 15.21 75.93
CA PRO A 622 -8.01 16.48 75.76
C PRO A 622 -7.90 17.30 77.10
N PRO A 623 -7.78 18.66 77.19
CA PRO A 623 -7.65 19.77 76.21
C PRO A 623 -6.69 20.94 76.59
N HIS A 624 -6.90 22.11 75.92
CA HIS A 624 -6.57 23.52 76.27
C HIS A 624 -5.41 24.22 75.52
N PRO A 625 -5.42 25.59 75.37
CA PRO A 625 -5.26 26.25 74.07
C PRO A 625 -4.18 27.36 74.09
N ASP A 626 -4.41 28.46 73.35
CA ASP A 626 -3.57 29.68 73.18
C ASP A 626 -2.39 29.51 72.20
N ALA A 627 -1.98 30.48 71.37
CA ALA A 627 -2.60 31.72 70.88
C ALA A 627 -1.82 32.21 69.63
N GLU A 628 -2.12 33.44 69.15
CA GLU A 628 -1.30 34.25 68.22
C GLU A 628 -1.30 33.93 66.70
N ARG A 629 -2.20 34.63 65.99
CA ARG A 629 -1.83 35.41 64.79
C ARG A 629 -1.05 36.68 65.23
N PRO A 630 -0.44 37.52 64.35
CA PRO A 630 -0.41 37.48 62.88
C PRO A 630 1.00 37.67 62.26
N ASN A 631 1.11 37.61 60.92
CA ASN A 631 1.63 38.79 60.22
C ASN A 631 1.13 38.90 58.77
N GLU A 632 0.93 40.12 58.31
CA GLU A 632 0.60 40.49 56.93
C GLU A 632 1.87 40.91 56.16
N GLY A 633 1.75 41.07 54.84
CA GLY A 633 2.57 42.02 54.08
C GLY A 633 3.54 41.41 53.06
N GLY A 634 3.36 41.79 51.78
CA GLY A 634 4.31 41.44 50.72
C GLY A 634 3.79 41.58 49.29
N GLU A 635 3.25 42.74 48.90
CA GLU A 635 2.98 43.01 47.48
C GLU A 635 4.28 43.14 46.67
N ARG A 636 4.36 42.47 45.52
CA ARG A 636 4.66 43.08 44.20
C ARG A 636 4.56 42.09 43.04
#